data_AF-A0A9X1BBG2-F1
#
_entry.id   AF-A0A9X1BBG2-F1
#
_cell.length_a   1.000
_cell.length_b   1.000
_cell.length_c   1.000
_cell.angle_alpha   90.00
_cell.angle_beta   90.00
_cell.angle_gamma   90.00
#
_symmetry.space_group_name_H-M   'P 1'
#
loop_
_entity.id
_entity.type
_entity.pdbx_description
1 polymer ?
#
loop_
_entity_poly.entity_id
_entity_poly.type
_entity_poly.pdbx_seq_one_letter_code
_entity_poly.pdbx_strand_id
1 'polypeptide(L)'
;MGRPKVARLWLRIAILDLVLYWSLYLRLQQFLGRVVICDRYIDDTRLDFRRNFPTIAFERMLLWRVLEWVTPTPDAAFLLWVPVDESLRRSKEKGEPFPDDEETLAWRLKGYMDDSMFPPDRYIRMDCREDVSKISGEIIEIVTERLVISTCGCRF
;
A
#
# COMPACT_ATOMS: atom_id res chain seq x y z
N MET A 1 -24.90 -12.70 -0.66
CA MET A 1 -23.65 -13.47 -0.87
C MET A 1 -23.49 -13.77 -2.35
N GLY A 2 -22.51 -13.16 -3.01
CA GLY A 2 -22.29 -13.31 -4.45
C GLY A 2 -21.88 -14.73 -4.84
N ARG A 3 -22.20 -15.14 -6.07
CA ARG A 3 -21.81 -16.45 -6.61
C ARG A 3 -20.28 -16.60 -6.54
N PRO A 4 -19.73 -17.67 -5.92
CA PRO A 4 -18.28 -17.78 -5.65
C PRO A 4 -17.43 -17.79 -6.93
N LYS A 5 -17.99 -18.26 -8.05
CA LYS A 5 -17.34 -18.19 -9.37
C LYS A 5 -17.19 -16.76 -9.87
N VAL A 6 -18.17 -15.89 -9.60
CA VAL A 6 -18.15 -14.47 -9.97
C VAL A 6 -17.09 -13.74 -9.16
N ALA A 7 -17.03 -13.96 -7.84
CA ALA A 7 -15.99 -13.38 -6.98
C ALA A 7 -14.57 -13.76 -7.44
N ARG A 8 -14.34 -15.03 -7.81
CA ARG A 8 -13.05 -15.48 -8.34
C ARG A 8 -12.70 -14.82 -9.68
N LEU A 9 -13.69 -14.62 -10.55
CA LEU A 9 -13.48 -13.94 -11.83
C LEU A 9 -13.12 -12.47 -11.62
N TRP A 10 -13.87 -11.76 -10.78
CA TRP A 10 -13.57 -10.37 -10.40
C TRP A 10 -12.16 -10.22 -9.83
N LEU A 11 -11.78 -11.10 -8.90
CA LEU A 11 -10.44 -11.07 -8.32
C LEU A 11 -9.34 -11.31 -9.37
N ARG A 12 -9.55 -12.22 -10.32
CA ARG A 12 -8.57 -12.44 -11.41
C ARG A 12 -8.44 -11.21 -12.30
N ILE A 13 -9.55 -10.56 -12.63
CA ILE A 13 -9.55 -9.33 -13.43
C ILE A 13 -8.82 -8.21 -12.68
N ALA A 14 -9.11 -8.03 -11.39
CA ALA A 14 -8.44 -7.03 -10.54
C ALA A 14 -6.92 -7.27 -10.44
N ILE A 15 -6.47 -8.52 -10.22
CA ILE A 15 -5.03 -8.82 -10.18
C ILE A 15 -4.39 -8.58 -11.54
N LEU A 16 -5.07 -8.93 -12.65
CA LEU A 16 -4.52 -8.70 -14.00
C LEU A 16 -4.37 -7.21 -14.30
N ASP A 17 -5.34 -6.39 -13.91
CA ASP A 17 -5.27 -4.93 -14.03
C ASP A 17 -4.06 -4.37 -13.28
N LEU A 18 -3.86 -4.81 -12.02
CA LEU A 18 -2.68 -4.45 -11.23
C LEU A 18 -1.38 -4.92 -11.90
N VAL A 19 -1.33 -6.13 -12.47
CA VAL A 19 -0.14 -6.62 -13.19
C VAL A 19 0.19 -5.67 -14.33
N LEU A 20 -0.79 -5.25 -15.12
CA LEU A 20 -0.57 -4.31 -16.23
C LEU A 20 -0.11 -2.94 -15.72
N TYR A 21 -0.75 -2.41 -14.68
CA TYR A 21 -0.37 -1.14 -14.08
C TYR A 21 1.08 -1.16 -13.56
N TRP A 22 1.42 -2.13 -12.71
CA TRP A 22 2.74 -2.22 -12.08
C TRP A 22 3.86 -2.61 -13.06
N SER A 23 3.58 -3.52 -14.00
CA SER A 23 4.61 -3.99 -14.96
C SER A 23 4.86 -3.03 -16.11
N LEU A 24 3.84 -2.33 -16.60
CA LEU A 24 3.98 -1.47 -17.77
C LEU A 24 4.09 0.00 -17.36
N TYR A 25 3.08 0.53 -16.68
CA TYR A 25 3.01 1.97 -16.40
C TYR A 25 4.09 2.41 -15.44
N LEU A 26 4.23 1.75 -14.28
CA LEU A 26 5.23 2.17 -13.29
C LEU A 26 6.66 2.03 -13.83
N ARG A 27 6.96 0.90 -14.50
CA ARG A 27 8.29 0.68 -15.09
C ARG A 27 8.61 1.68 -16.19
N LEU A 28 7.61 2.09 -16.98
CA LEU A 28 7.80 3.15 -17.97
C LEU A 28 8.12 4.49 -17.29
N GLN A 29 7.43 4.86 -16.20
CA GLN A 29 7.76 6.08 -15.44
C GLN A 29 9.17 6.03 -14.86
N GLN A 30 9.57 4.88 -14.31
CA GLN A 30 10.94 4.66 -13.81
C GLN A 30 11.98 4.75 -14.92
N PHE A 31 11.71 4.16 -16.08
CA PHE A 31 12.60 4.23 -17.25
C PHE A 31 12.78 5.67 -17.75
N LEU A 32 11.75 6.51 -17.63
CA LEU A 32 11.82 7.95 -17.94
C LEU A 32 12.56 8.77 -16.85
N GLY A 33 13.14 8.13 -15.83
CA GLY A 33 13.90 8.77 -14.76
C GLY A 33 13.03 9.58 -13.79
N ARG A 34 11.73 9.29 -13.71
CA ARG A 34 10.80 10.01 -12.84
C ARG A 34 10.76 9.40 -11.44
N VAL A 35 10.67 10.26 -10.43
CA VAL A 35 10.32 9.85 -9.07
C VAL A 35 8.83 9.53 -9.04
N VAL A 36 8.47 8.34 -8.59
CA VAL A 36 7.08 7.88 -8.52
C VAL A 36 6.67 7.71 -7.07
N ILE A 37 5.61 8.42 -6.68
CA ILE A 37 5.00 8.33 -5.35
C ILE A 37 3.73 7.51 -5.48
N CYS A 38 3.62 6.43 -4.70
CA CYS A 38 2.45 5.56 -4.69
C CYS A 38 1.64 5.81 -3.42
N ASP A 39 0.42 6.31 -3.56
CA ASP A 39 -0.56 6.35 -2.47
C ASP A 39 -1.23 4.97 -2.37
N ARG A 40 -0.58 4.07 -1.61
CA ARG A 40 -0.79 2.60 -1.45
C ARG A 40 0.07 1.73 -2.34
N TYR A 41 0.41 0.55 -1.81
CA TYR A 41 1.27 -0.43 -2.46
C TYR A 41 0.64 -1.85 -2.46
N ILE A 42 1.33 -2.85 -3.02
CA ILE A 42 0.80 -4.23 -3.13
C ILE A 42 0.42 -4.83 -1.78
N ASP A 43 1.12 -4.48 -0.70
CA ASP A 43 0.86 -5.00 0.64
C ASP A 43 -0.48 -4.49 1.21
N ASP A 44 -0.89 -3.25 0.91
CA ASP A 44 -2.25 -2.74 1.19
C ASP A 44 -3.30 -3.57 0.45
N THR A 45 -3.06 -3.85 -0.83
CA THR A 45 -3.97 -4.66 -1.64
C THR A 45 -4.07 -6.08 -1.09
N ARG A 46 -2.97 -6.66 -0.61
CA ARG A 46 -2.97 -7.98 0.05
C ARG A 46 -3.88 -7.96 1.28
N LEU A 47 -3.77 -6.92 2.12
CA LEU A 47 -4.65 -6.75 3.27
C LEU A 47 -6.13 -6.66 2.84
N ASP A 48 -6.45 -5.78 1.89
CA ASP A 48 -7.83 -5.61 1.39
C ASP A 48 -8.38 -6.91 0.77
N PHE A 49 -7.58 -7.67 0.03
CA PHE A 49 -8.01 -8.94 -0.56
C PHE A 49 -8.24 -10.03 0.48
N ARG A 50 -7.43 -10.11 1.55
CA ARG A 50 -7.67 -11.04 2.67
C ARG A 50 -9.02 -10.81 3.32
N ARG A 51 -9.44 -9.55 3.44
CA ARG A 51 -10.75 -9.19 4.00
C ARG A 51 -11.92 -9.43 3.05
N ASN A 52 -11.77 -9.01 1.80
CA ASN A 52 -12.85 -9.06 0.81
C ASN A 52 -13.08 -10.46 0.25
N PHE A 53 -12.04 -11.31 0.24
CA PHE A 53 -12.07 -12.66 -0.31
C PHE A 53 -11.52 -13.72 0.65
N PRO A 54 -12.04 -13.84 1.90
CA PRO A 54 -11.45 -14.68 2.95
C PRO A 54 -11.49 -16.19 2.61
N THR A 55 -12.39 -16.60 1.71
CA THR A 55 -12.53 -18.00 1.27
C THR A 55 -11.65 -18.36 0.07
N ILE A 56 -10.96 -17.38 -0.53
CA ILE A 56 -10.11 -17.58 -1.70
C ILE A 56 -8.65 -17.44 -1.27
N ALA A 57 -7.88 -18.51 -1.38
CA ALA A 57 -6.43 -18.50 -1.14
C ALA A 57 -5.68 -17.82 -2.32
N PHE A 58 -5.91 -16.52 -2.51
CA PHE A 58 -5.41 -15.77 -3.66
C PHE A 58 -3.89 -15.69 -3.70
N GLU A 59 -3.22 -15.69 -2.54
CA GLU A 59 -1.75 -15.68 -2.43
C GLU A 59 -1.11 -16.92 -3.05
N ARG A 60 -1.85 -18.03 -3.16
CA ARG A 60 -1.39 -19.26 -3.82
C ARG A 60 -1.62 -19.25 -5.34
N MET A 61 -2.33 -18.26 -5.87
CA MET A 61 -2.61 -18.17 -7.30
C MET A 61 -1.34 -17.76 -8.05
N LEU A 62 -1.08 -18.41 -9.19
CA LEU A 62 0.02 -18.04 -10.08
C LEU A 62 -0.03 -16.56 -10.46
N LEU A 63 -1.23 -16.03 -10.71
CA LEU A 63 -1.43 -14.64 -11.09
C LEU A 63 -0.98 -13.66 -9.99
N TRP A 64 -1.21 -13.99 -8.72
CA TRP A 64 -0.74 -13.19 -7.59
C TRP A 64 0.79 -13.21 -7.49
N ARG A 65 1.40 -14.38 -7.65
CA ARG A 65 2.86 -14.52 -7.67
C ARG A 65 3.51 -13.74 -8.82
N VAL A 66 2.86 -13.71 -9.98
CA VAL A 66 3.29 -12.87 -11.11
C VAL A 66 3.19 -11.39 -10.75
N LEU A 67 2.09 -10.96 -10.11
CA LEU A 67 1.94 -9.58 -9.62
C LEU A 67 3.08 -9.20 -8.67
N GLU A 68 3.37 -10.01 -7.66
CA GLU A 68 4.47 -9.77 -6.72
C GLU A 68 5.81 -9.65 -7.43
N TRP A 69 6.06 -10.51 -8.41
CA TRP A 69 7.32 -10.51 -9.17
C TRP A 69 7.47 -9.28 -10.07
N VAL A 70 6.41 -8.81 -10.72
CA VAL A 70 6.51 -7.64 -11.62
C VAL A 70 6.50 -6.32 -10.87
N THR A 71 5.95 -6.28 -9.65
CA THR A 71 5.81 -5.06 -8.85
C THR A 71 7.19 -4.54 -8.43
N PRO A 72 7.56 -3.29 -8.79
CA PRO A 72 8.84 -2.71 -8.41
C PRO A 72 8.99 -2.59 -6.89
N THR A 73 10.21 -2.81 -6.39
CA THR A 73 10.53 -2.58 -4.98
C THR A 73 10.72 -1.08 -4.76
N PRO A 74 10.05 -0.46 -3.78
CA PRO A 74 10.21 0.97 -3.50
C PRO A 74 11.55 1.28 -2.86
N ASP A 75 12.17 2.41 -3.22
CA ASP A 75 13.37 2.92 -2.54
C ASP A 75 13.08 3.32 -1.09
N ALA A 76 11.87 3.82 -0.83
CA ALA A 76 11.36 4.18 0.49
C ALA A 76 9.88 3.76 0.60
N ALA A 77 9.50 3.11 1.70
CA ALA A 77 8.12 2.79 2.00
C ALA A 77 7.75 3.34 3.38
N PHE A 78 6.62 4.04 3.45
CA PHE A 78 6.14 4.69 4.67
C PHE A 78 4.83 4.05 5.09
N LEU A 79 4.72 3.73 6.37
CA LEU A 79 3.47 3.29 7.00
C LEU A 79 2.98 4.39 7.94
N LEU A 80 2.10 5.22 7.40
CA LEU A 80 1.48 6.34 8.11
C LEU A 80 0.27 5.82 8.87
N TRP A 81 0.33 5.81 10.20
CA TRP A 81 -0.76 5.27 11.02
C TRP A 81 -1.32 6.32 11.97
N VAL A 82 -2.60 6.14 12.32
CA VAL A 82 -3.29 6.88 13.38
C VAL A 82 -4.16 5.91 14.18
N PRO A 83 -4.44 6.21 15.46
CA PRO A 83 -5.46 5.49 16.23
C PRO A 83 -6.85 5.53 15.59
N VAL A 84 -7.69 4.55 15.93
CA VAL A 84 -9.05 4.39 15.38
C VAL A 84 -9.94 5.58 15.73
N ASP A 85 -9.87 6.09 16.95
CA ASP A 85 -10.63 7.24 17.43
C ASP A 85 -10.29 8.52 16.63
N GLU A 86 -9.00 8.72 16.36
CA GLU A 86 -8.52 9.86 15.55
C GLU A 86 -8.97 9.72 14.09
N SER A 87 -8.95 8.51 13.53
CA SER A 87 -9.46 8.24 12.18
C SER A 87 -10.95 8.56 12.06
N LEU A 88 -11.77 8.11 13.03
CA LEU A 88 -13.21 8.40 13.10
C LEU A 88 -13.48 9.91 13.23
N ARG A 89 -12.70 10.62 14.06
CA ARG A 89 -12.82 12.08 14.21
C ARG A 89 -12.58 12.80 12.88
N ARG A 90 -11.47 12.48 12.19
CA ARG A 90 -11.11 13.11 10.90
C ARG A 90 -12.11 12.78 9.79
N SER A 91 -12.64 11.57 9.75
CA SER A 91 -13.64 11.16 8.76
C SER A 91 -14.95 11.95 8.91
N LYS A 92 -15.40 12.18 10.15
CA LYS A 92 -16.55 13.06 10.46
C LYS A 92 -16.32 14.50 10.02
N GLU A 93 -15.14 15.05 10.27
CA GLU A 93 -14.78 16.42 9.87
C GLU A 93 -14.72 16.61 8.36
N LYS A 94 -14.23 15.59 7.64
CA LYS A 94 -14.19 15.57 6.17
C LYS A 94 -15.58 15.39 5.52
N GLY A 95 -16.55 14.88 6.27
CA GLY A 95 -17.86 14.54 5.72
C GLY A 95 -17.78 13.41 4.70
N GLU A 96 -17.00 12.36 4.98
CA GLU A 96 -16.85 11.24 4.06
C GLU A 96 -18.22 10.57 3.80
N PRO A 97 -18.57 10.31 2.53
CA PRO A 97 -19.90 9.80 2.17
C PRO A 97 -20.14 8.37 2.68
N PHE A 98 -19.06 7.60 2.87
CA PHE A 98 -19.07 6.21 3.31
C PHE A 98 -17.91 5.94 4.27
N PRO A 99 -18.02 6.38 5.54
CA PRO A 99 -16.96 6.18 6.52
C PRO A 99 -16.89 4.70 6.91
N ASP A 100 -15.66 4.20 7.09
CA ASP A 100 -15.42 2.88 7.69
C ASP A 100 -15.93 2.89 9.15
N ASP A 101 -16.51 1.77 9.60
CA ASP A 101 -16.91 1.61 11.00
C ASP A 101 -15.71 1.33 11.93
N GLU A 102 -15.93 1.43 13.25
CA GLU A 102 -14.89 1.25 14.24
C GLU A 102 -14.23 -0.14 14.18
N GLU A 103 -15.02 -1.19 13.94
CA GLU A 103 -14.52 -2.57 13.82
C GLU A 103 -13.61 -2.72 12.59
N THR A 104 -14.02 -2.12 11.48
CA THR A 104 -13.29 -2.07 10.21
C THR A 104 -11.95 -1.37 10.38
N LEU A 105 -11.93 -0.23 11.06
CA LEU A 105 -10.73 0.54 11.34
C LEU A 105 -9.80 -0.19 12.32
N ALA A 106 -10.34 -0.80 13.38
CA ALA A 106 -9.56 -1.60 14.31
C ALA A 106 -8.90 -2.80 13.63
N TRP A 107 -9.63 -3.48 12.75
CA TRP A 107 -9.10 -4.56 11.93
C TRP A 107 -7.99 -4.08 11.00
N ARG A 108 -8.17 -2.94 10.31
CA ARG A 108 -7.16 -2.35 9.43
C ARG A 108 -5.90 -1.98 10.21
N LEU A 109 -6.05 -1.27 11.33
CA LEU A 109 -4.93 -0.87 12.18
C LEU A 109 -4.14 -2.08 12.68
N LYS A 110 -4.84 -3.14 13.10
CA LYS A 110 -4.19 -4.40 13.50
C LYS A 110 -3.38 -5.01 12.35
N GLY A 111 -3.93 -5.02 11.12
CA GLY A 111 -3.23 -5.52 9.94
C GLY A 111 -2.01 -4.68 9.58
N TYR A 112 -2.11 -3.35 9.67
CA TYR A 112 -1.00 -2.43 9.44
C TYR A 112 0.12 -2.58 10.48
N MET A 113 -0.22 -2.83 11.75
CA MET A 113 0.76 -3.02 12.82
C MET A 113 1.36 -4.43 12.87
N ASP A 114 0.96 -5.34 11.96
CA ASP A 114 1.51 -6.70 11.88
C ASP A 114 2.85 -6.70 11.14
N ASP A 115 3.94 -6.95 11.87
CA ASP A 115 5.31 -7.07 11.34
C ASP A 115 5.45 -8.14 10.26
N SER A 116 4.57 -9.15 10.22
CA SER A 116 4.60 -10.17 9.16
C SER A 116 4.08 -9.65 7.81
N MET A 117 3.29 -8.57 7.83
CA MET A 117 2.73 -7.94 6.63
C MET A 117 3.48 -6.65 6.26
N PHE A 118 3.81 -5.82 7.25
CA PHE A 118 4.50 -4.54 7.07
C PHE A 118 5.78 -4.53 7.90
N PRO A 119 6.84 -5.24 7.48
CA PRO A 119 8.00 -5.46 8.32
C PRO A 119 8.83 -4.18 8.46
N PRO A 120 9.43 -3.92 9.65
CA PRO A 120 10.08 -2.65 9.97
C PRO A 120 11.40 -2.40 9.23
N ASP A 121 12.01 -3.43 8.64
CA ASP A 121 13.17 -3.30 7.75
C ASP A 121 12.80 -2.69 6.39
N ARG A 122 11.53 -2.84 5.98
CA ARG A 122 11.00 -2.30 4.73
C ARG A 122 10.21 -1.02 4.92
N TYR A 123 9.40 -0.94 5.97
CA TYR A 123 8.46 0.15 6.21
C TYR A 123 8.90 1.07 7.35
N ILE A 124 8.99 2.36 7.06
CA ILE A 124 9.21 3.41 8.06
C ILE A 124 7.84 3.76 8.64
N ARG A 125 7.62 3.38 9.90
CA ARG A 125 6.37 3.64 10.61
C ARG A 125 6.37 5.04 11.19
N MET A 126 5.31 5.80 10.93
CA MET A 126 5.17 7.17 11.40
C MET A 126 3.80 7.36 12.07
N ASP A 127 3.81 7.93 13.27
CA ASP A 127 2.61 8.30 14.00
C ASP A 127 2.10 9.65 13.50
N CYS A 128 0.97 9.64 12.80
CA CYS A 128 0.41 10.83 12.16
C CYS A 128 -0.60 11.58 13.03
N ARG A 129 -0.49 11.47 14.36
CA ARG A 129 -1.16 12.37 15.32
C ARG A 129 -0.50 13.75 15.41
N GLU A 130 0.75 13.86 14.97
CA GLU A 130 1.48 15.12 14.92
C GLU A 130 1.04 16.03 13.78
N ASP A 131 1.55 17.26 13.77
CA ASP A 131 1.26 18.24 12.73
C ASP A 131 1.74 17.78 11.34
N VAL A 132 0.94 18.06 10.32
CA VAL A 132 1.21 17.65 8.93
C VAL A 132 2.55 18.20 8.43
N SER A 133 2.93 19.42 8.83
CA SER A 133 4.19 20.03 8.40
C SER A 133 5.40 19.27 8.94
N LYS A 134 5.32 18.76 10.17
CA LYS A 134 6.39 17.97 10.79
C LYS A 134 6.55 16.63 10.07
N ILE A 135 5.46 15.88 9.92
CA ILE A 135 5.48 14.58 9.23
C ILE A 135 5.96 14.73 7.78
N SER A 136 5.51 15.78 7.08
CA SER A 136 5.97 16.08 5.73
C SER A 136 7.47 16.41 5.69
N GLY A 137 7.99 17.13 6.67
CA GLY A 137 9.41 17.45 6.77
C GLY A 137 10.26 16.19 6.93
N GLU A 138 9.87 15.29 7.83
CA GLU A 138 10.52 14.00 8.05
C GLU A 138 10.51 13.11 6.79
N ILE A 139 9.38 13.04 6.08
CA ILE A 139 9.30 12.29 4.81
C ILE A 139 10.25 12.88 3.77
N ILE A 140 10.29 14.21 3.63
CA ILE A 140 11.17 14.87 2.66
C ILE A 140 12.64 14.61 2.97
N GLU A 141 13.03 14.69 4.24
CA GLU A 141 14.41 14.41 4.69
C GLU A 141 14.82 12.98 4.28
N ILE A 142 14.01 11.98 4.65
CA ILE A 142 14.27 10.57 4.34
C ILE A 142 14.31 10.32 2.83
N VAL A 143 13.35 10.87 2.06
CA VAL A 143 13.30 10.71 0.61
C VAL A 143 14.53 11.35 -0.04
N THR A 144 14.95 12.53 0.43
CA THR A 144 16.12 13.23 -0.11
C THR A 144 17.39 12.43 0.13
N GLU A 145 17.59 11.90 1.34
CA GLU A 145 18.72 11.03 1.66
C GLU A 145 18.77 9.81 0.74
N ARG A 146 17.63 9.13 0.55
CA ARG A 146 17.56 7.93 -0.28
C ARG A 146 17.76 8.22 -1.77
N LEU A 147 17.23 9.34 -2.28
CA LEU A 147 17.43 9.74 -3.68
C LEU A 147 18.91 10.09 -3.96
N VAL A 148 19.60 10.74 -3.03
CA VAL A 148 21.04 11.02 -3.15
C VAL A 148 21.84 9.71 -3.22
N ILE A 149 21.50 8.72 -2.38
CA ILE A 149 22.15 7.41 -2.41
C ILE A 149 21.88 6.66 -3.72
N SER A 150 20.63 6.65 -4.20
CA SER A 150 20.25 5.96 -5.44
C SER A 150 20.91 6.58 -6.68
N THR A 151 21.13 7.90 -6.71
CA THR A 151 21.82 8.58 -7.83
C THR A 151 23.34 8.38 -7.82
N CYS A 152 23.97 8.25 -6.65
CA CYS A 152 25.38 7.85 -6.54
C CYS A 152 25.62 6.35 -6.81
N GLY A 153 24.59 5.52 -6.72
CA GLY A 153 24.63 4.07 -6.90
C GLY A 153 24.47 3.56 -8.34
N CYS A 154 24.23 4.43 -9.33
CA CYS A 154 24.21 4.05 -10.74
C CYS A 154 25.62 3.66 -11.24
N ARG A 155 26.04 2.43 -10.92
CA ARG A 155 26.94 1.66 -11.80
C ARG A 155 26.08 1.05 -12.91
N PHE A 156 26.54 1.31 -14.13
CA PHE A 156 26.10 0.75 -15.41
C PHE A 156 25.83 -0.75 -15.37
#